data_AF-A0A194WRV1-F1
#
_entry.id   AF-A0A194WRV1-F1
#
_cell.length_a   1.000
_cell.length_b   1.000
_cell.length_c   1.000
_cell.angle_alpha   90.00
_cell.angle_beta   90.00
_cell.angle_gamma   90.00
#
_symmetry.space_group_name_H-M   'P 1'
#
loop_
_entity.id
_entity.type
_entity.pdbx_description
1 polymer ?
#
loop_
_entity_poly.entity_id
_entity_poly.type
_entity_poly.pdbx_seq_one_letter_code
_entity_poly.pdbx_strand_id
1 'polypeptide(L)'
;MAACNHEKTYSKTPPSLRFLSHNFPYIIPNQALNRFVSRCKLCDLIAAQDRATIAENPPPGINMVEGLERDIDLIEEMIAAGIATKQEEEDLGGLRKELENAIMFTNLRIDEAWLPYWEIWGPGDGPELLLDSLFDDGEDVIDWGA
;
A
#
# COMPACT_ATOMS: atom_id res chain seq x y z
N MET A 1 -28.33 -0.83 -9.79
CA MET A 1 -27.33 -0.45 -8.78
C MET A 1 -27.93 -0.80 -7.43
N ALA A 2 -27.28 -1.65 -6.65
CA ALA A 2 -27.78 -1.98 -5.31
C ALA A 2 -27.62 -0.72 -4.44
N ALA A 3 -28.75 -0.16 -4.01
CA ALA A 3 -28.78 0.96 -3.09
C ALA A 3 -28.21 0.48 -1.75
N CYS A 4 -27.03 0.97 -1.36
CA CYS A 4 -26.52 0.74 -0.02
C CYS A 4 -27.32 1.59 0.98
N ASN A 5 -27.53 1.13 2.21
CA ASN A 5 -28.29 1.88 3.21
C ASN A 5 -27.59 3.17 3.72
N HIS A 6 -26.44 3.55 3.15
CA HIS A 6 -25.65 4.73 3.49
C HIS A 6 -26.03 6.00 2.71
N GLU A 7 -26.99 5.91 1.77
CA GLU A 7 -27.32 6.96 0.81
C GLU A 7 -27.67 8.31 1.44
N LYS A 8 -28.33 8.31 2.61
CA LYS A 8 -28.81 9.55 3.25
C LYS A 8 -27.70 10.46 3.78
N THR A 9 -26.51 9.93 4.04
CA THR A 9 -25.43 10.68 4.71
C THR A 9 -24.14 10.70 3.91
N TYR A 10 -23.86 9.63 3.16
CA TYR A 10 -22.56 9.43 2.51
C TYR A 10 -22.62 9.46 0.98
N SER A 11 -23.81 9.64 0.39
CA SER A 11 -23.94 9.83 -1.04
C SER A 11 -23.52 11.25 -1.42
N LYS A 12 -22.45 11.38 -2.21
CA LYS A 12 -21.92 12.66 -2.68
C LYS A 12 -21.69 12.60 -4.17
N THR A 13 -21.80 13.74 -4.85
CA THR A 13 -21.27 13.85 -6.21
C THR A 13 -19.73 13.89 -6.13
N PRO A 14 -19.03 13.19 -7.03
CA PRO A 14 -17.58 13.15 -6.99
C PRO A 14 -17.00 14.51 -7.42
N PRO A 15 -15.80 14.87 -6.96
CA PRO A 15 -15.14 16.08 -7.43
C PRO A 15 -14.99 16.09 -8.96
N SER A 16 -14.98 17.27 -9.56
CA SER A 16 -14.78 17.39 -11.00
C SER A 16 -13.38 16.93 -11.41
N LEU A 17 -13.21 16.50 -12.67
CA LEU A 17 -11.90 16.16 -13.24
C LEU A 17 -10.92 17.32 -13.10
N ARG A 18 -11.37 18.55 -13.40
CA ARG A 18 -10.56 19.77 -13.27
C ARG A 18 -10.08 19.98 -11.83
N PHE A 19 -10.94 19.73 -10.84
CA PHE A 19 -10.56 19.85 -9.44
C PHE A 19 -9.47 18.83 -9.09
N LEU A 20 -9.64 17.57 -9.49
CA LEU A 20 -8.66 16.52 -9.19
C LEU A 20 -7.32 16.78 -9.87
N SER A 21 -7.30 17.04 -11.18
CA SER A 21 -6.06 17.30 -11.91
C SER A 21 -5.34 18.56 -11.44
N HIS A 22 -6.04 19.54 -10.88
CA HIS A 22 -5.43 20.77 -10.36
C HIS A 22 -4.83 20.59 -8.97
N ASN A 23 -5.52 19.87 -8.07
CA ASN A 23 -5.08 19.72 -6.67
C ASN A 23 -4.18 18.49 -6.47
N PHE A 24 -4.33 17.47 -7.32
CA PHE A 24 -3.65 16.18 -7.21
C PHE A 24 -3.08 15.78 -8.59
N PRO A 25 -2.09 16.51 -9.11
CA PRO A 25 -1.60 16.33 -10.49
C PRO A 25 -0.93 14.96 -10.73
N TYR A 26 -0.50 14.29 -9.66
CA TYR A 26 0.12 12.97 -9.68
C TYR A 26 -0.90 11.81 -9.72
N ILE A 27 -2.19 12.09 -9.55
CA ILE A 27 -3.25 11.07 -9.69
C ILE A 27 -3.99 11.31 -10.99
N ILE A 28 -4.02 10.31 -11.86
CA ILE A 28 -4.79 10.37 -13.10
C ILE A 28 -6.26 10.14 -12.76
N PRO A 29 -7.15 11.14 -12.88
CA PRO A 29 -8.54 10.94 -12.48
C PRO A 29 -9.25 9.96 -13.41
N ASN A 30 -10.13 9.12 -12.86
CA ASN A 30 -10.92 8.19 -13.65
C ASN A 30 -11.82 8.97 -14.63
N GLN A 31 -11.54 8.86 -15.93
CA GLN A 31 -12.21 9.58 -17.01
C GLN A 31 -13.55 8.94 -17.41
N ALA A 32 -13.70 7.64 -17.18
CA ALA A 32 -14.90 6.89 -17.54
C ALA A 32 -16.04 7.05 -16.52
N LEU A 33 -15.74 7.50 -15.30
CA LEU A 33 -16.72 7.70 -14.24
C LEU A 33 -17.68 8.86 -14.57
N ASN A 34 -18.99 8.60 -14.53
CA ASN A 34 -19.99 9.65 -14.56
C ASN A 34 -20.04 10.40 -13.22
N ARG A 35 -19.38 11.56 -13.16
CA ARG A 35 -19.28 12.42 -11.95
C ARG A 35 -20.52 13.29 -11.68
N PHE A 36 -21.55 13.21 -12.51
CA PHE A 36 -22.82 13.89 -12.25
C PHE A 36 -23.80 13.04 -11.44
N VAL A 37 -23.50 11.76 -11.25
CA VAL A 37 -24.31 10.82 -10.47
C VAL A 37 -23.72 10.69 -9.07
N SER A 38 -24.57 10.82 -8.06
CA SER A 38 -24.17 10.64 -6.67
C SER A 38 -23.75 9.20 -6.39
N ARG A 39 -22.73 9.03 -5.56
CA ARG A 39 -22.19 7.73 -5.14
C ARG A 39 -21.87 7.75 -3.65
N CYS A 40 -22.00 6.61 -3.01
CA CYS A 40 -21.66 6.45 -1.60
C CYS A 40 -20.14 6.45 -1.39
N LYS A 41 -19.59 7.57 -0.91
CA LYS A 41 -18.15 7.70 -0.60
C LYS A 41 -17.68 6.64 0.41
N LEU A 42 -18.52 6.29 1.39
CA LEU A 42 -18.20 5.29 2.40
C LEU A 42 -18.05 3.88 1.81
N CYS A 43 -18.89 3.51 0.83
CA CYS A 43 -18.75 2.19 0.18
C CYS A 43 -17.47 2.10 -0.63
N ASP A 44 -17.07 3.16 -1.33
CA ASP A 44 -15.80 3.18 -2.04
C ASP A 44 -14.61 3.13 -1.06
N LEU A 45 -14.73 3.81 0.09
CA LEU A 45 -13.71 3.80 1.14
C LEU A 45 -13.55 2.40 1.74
N ILE A 46 -14.64 1.73 2.10
CA ILE A 46 -14.62 0.34 2.59
C ILE A 46 -14.00 -0.57 1.52
N ALA A 47 -14.40 -0.43 0.26
CA ALA A 47 -13.83 -1.23 -0.82
C ALA A 47 -12.33 -0.96 -1.05
N ALA A 48 -11.85 0.26 -0.81
CA ALA A 48 -10.42 0.57 -0.83
C ALA A 48 -9.70 -0.08 0.35
N GLN A 49 -10.26 0.04 1.55
CA GLN A 49 -9.71 -0.57 2.77
C GLN A 49 -9.64 -2.10 2.65
N ASP A 50 -10.69 -2.75 2.16
CA ASP A 50 -10.72 -4.21 1.98
C ASP A 50 -9.61 -4.66 1.01
N ARG A 51 -9.42 -3.93 -0.10
CA ARG A 51 -8.33 -4.20 -1.05
C ARG A 51 -6.96 -3.95 -0.44
N ALA A 52 -6.81 -2.89 0.36
CA ALA A 52 -5.58 -2.58 1.07
C ALA A 52 -5.23 -3.66 2.11
N THR A 53 -6.20 -4.17 2.86
CA THR A 53 -6.00 -5.28 3.80
C THR A 53 -5.57 -6.56 3.09
N ILE A 54 -6.13 -6.85 1.91
CA ILE A 54 -5.69 -7.98 1.07
C ILE A 54 -4.29 -7.71 0.50
N ALA A 55 -3.96 -6.47 0.16
CA ALA A 55 -2.63 -6.08 -0.31
C ALA A 55 -1.58 -6.14 0.80
N GLU A 56 -1.93 -5.84 2.04
CA GLU A 56 -1.05 -6.02 3.19
C GLU A 56 -0.81 -7.52 3.45
N ASN A 57 -1.88 -8.31 3.36
CA ASN A 57 -1.87 -9.74 3.68
C ASN A 57 -2.37 -10.59 2.49
N PRO A 58 -1.53 -10.79 1.45
CA PRO A 58 -1.94 -11.53 0.26
C PRO A 58 -2.33 -12.97 0.63
N PRO A 59 -3.42 -13.53 0.07
CA PRO A 59 -3.73 -14.95 0.17
C PRO A 59 -2.49 -15.77 -0.19
N PRO A 60 -2.03 -16.70 0.67
CA PRO A 60 -2.78 -17.39 1.73
C PRO A 60 -2.86 -16.69 3.11
N GLY A 61 -2.59 -15.40 3.21
CA GLY A 61 -2.68 -14.61 4.45
C GLY A 61 -1.39 -14.59 5.26
N ILE A 62 -0.25 -14.80 4.58
CA ILE A 62 1.07 -14.75 5.22
C ILE A 62 1.57 -13.32 5.12
N ASN A 63 1.69 -12.65 6.26
CA ASN A 63 2.38 -11.38 6.36
C ASN A 63 3.89 -11.64 6.35
N MET A 64 4.53 -11.37 5.22
CA MET A 64 5.98 -11.57 5.06
C MET A 64 6.78 -10.65 5.99
N VAL A 65 6.31 -9.42 6.22
CA VAL A 65 6.95 -8.45 7.12
C VAL A 65 6.94 -8.99 8.55
N GLU A 66 5.78 -9.39 9.07
CA GLU A 66 5.68 -9.98 10.42
C GLU A 66 6.46 -11.31 10.55
N GLY A 67 6.63 -12.05 9.46
CA GLY A 67 7.49 -13.24 9.42
C GLY A 67 8.96 -12.88 9.65
N LEU A 68 9.47 -11.96 8.85
CA LEU A 68 10.85 -11.50 8.89
C LEU A 68 11.19 -10.78 10.21
N GLU A 69 10.28 -9.96 10.74
CA GLU A 69 10.46 -9.31 12.05
C GLU A 69 10.61 -10.35 13.17
N ARG A 70 9.76 -11.39 13.18
CA ARG A 70 9.86 -12.46 14.17
C ARG A 70 11.16 -13.25 14.05
N ASP A 71 11.61 -13.52 12.82
CA ASP A 71 12.87 -14.25 12.60
C ASP A 71 14.08 -13.41 13.04
N ILE A 72 14.07 -12.10 12.77
CA ILE A 72 15.11 -11.17 13.24
C ILE A 72 15.12 -11.09 14.77
N ASP A 73 13.96 -10.88 15.40
CA ASP A 73 13.83 -10.80 16.86
C ASP A 73 14.36 -12.07 17.53
N LEU A 74 14.02 -13.24 16.99
CA LEU A 74 14.49 -14.52 17.50
C LEU A 74 16.02 -14.64 17.43
N ILE A 75 16.63 -14.24 16.31
CA ILE A 75 18.09 -14.28 16.17
C ILE A 75 18.75 -13.28 17.13
N GLU A 76 18.19 -12.07 17.27
CA GLU A 76 18.70 -11.08 18.23
C GLU A 76 18.64 -11.60 19.68
N GLU A 77 17.56 -12.29 20.06
CA GLU A 77 17.44 -12.95 21.35
C GLU A 77 18.48 -14.07 21.54
N MET A 78 18.73 -14.88 20.51
CA MET A 78 19.74 -15.94 20.54
C MET A 78 21.17 -15.37 20.68
N ILE A 79 21.45 -14.24 20.03
CA ILE A 79 22.72 -13.51 20.16
C ILE A 79 22.87 -12.98 21.59
N ALA A 80 21.82 -12.35 22.13
CA ALA A 80 21.82 -11.84 23.50
C ALA A 80 22.01 -12.94 24.55
N ALA A 81 21.48 -14.14 24.30
CA ALA A 81 21.66 -15.32 25.14
C ALA A 81 23.00 -16.03 24.95
N GLY A 82 23.82 -15.62 23.95
CA GLY A 82 25.11 -16.24 23.66
C GLY A 82 25.02 -17.66 23.10
N ILE A 83 23.87 -18.02 22.51
CA ILE A 83 23.61 -19.34 21.94
C ILE A 83 23.49 -19.32 20.41
N ALA A 84 23.49 -18.14 19.80
CA ALA A 84 23.48 -17.99 18.36
C ALA A 84 24.71 -18.64 17.71
N THR A 85 24.48 -19.25 16.56
CA THR A 85 25.51 -19.75 15.68
C THR A 85 26.10 -18.61 14.85
N LYS A 86 27.34 -18.79 14.38
CA LYS A 86 27.99 -17.82 13.49
C LYS A 86 27.19 -17.57 12.20
N GLN A 87 26.47 -18.59 11.73
CA GLN A 87 25.62 -18.48 10.54
C GLN A 87 24.41 -17.56 10.80
N GLU A 88 23.74 -17.71 11.95
CA GLU A 88 22.60 -16.84 12.32
C GLU A 88 23.02 -15.38 12.48
N GLU A 89 24.21 -15.11 13.03
CA GLU A 89 24.78 -13.76 13.10
C GLU A 89 25.06 -13.16 11.71
N GLU A 90 25.53 -13.98 10.76
CA GLU A 90 25.78 -13.57 9.37
C GLU A 90 24.46 -13.36 8.60
N ASP A 91 23.46 -14.21 8.82
CA ASP A 91 22.15 -14.20 8.15
C ASP A 91 21.29 -12.98 8.57
N LEU A 92 21.49 -12.45 9.78
CA LEU A 92 20.76 -11.29 10.29
C LEU A 92 20.86 -10.07 9.37
N GLY A 93 22.02 -9.83 8.75
CA GLY A 93 22.18 -8.75 7.78
C GLY A 93 21.33 -8.95 6.53
N GLY A 94 21.21 -10.19 6.06
CA GLY A 94 20.36 -10.57 4.93
C GLY A 94 18.88 -10.38 5.25
N LEU A 95 18.44 -10.88 6.41
CA LEU A 95 17.05 -10.77 6.87
C LEU A 95 16.60 -9.31 7.03
N ARG A 96 17.46 -8.41 7.54
CA ARG A 96 17.13 -6.98 7.60
C ARG A 96 16.91 -6.36 6.23
N LYS A 97 17.76 -6.70 5.25
CA LYS A 97 17.59 -6.21 3.88
C LYS A 97 16.33 -6.79 3.23
N GLU A 98 16.02 -8.06 3.50
CA GLU A 98 14.76 -8.68 3.06
C GLU A 98 13.55 -8.00 3.69
N LEU A 99 13.63 -7.63 4.98
CA LEU A 99 12.57 -6.90 5.69
C LEU A 99 12.33 -5.52 5.06
N GLU A 100 13.39 -4.75 4.80
CA GLU A 100 13.29 -3.45 4.13
C GLU A 100 12.59 -3.56 2.77
N ASN A 101 13.00 -4.53 1.95
CA ASN A 101 12.36 -4.80 0.66
C ASN A 101 10.89 -5.22 0.84
N ALA A 102 10.60 -6.11 1.78
CA ALA A 102 9.24 -6.58 2.03
C ALA A 102 8.31 -5.44 2.47
N ILE A 103 8.78 -4.53 3.31
CA ILE A 103 8.04 -3.32 3.71
C ILE A 103 7.77 -2.44 2.48
N MET A 104 8.80 -2.16 1.67
CA MET A 104 8.65 -1.33 0.47
C MET A 104 7.62 -1.92 -0.51
N PHE A 105 7.73 -3.22 -0.83
CA PHE A 105 6.79 -3.88 -1.74
C PHE A 105 5.37 -3.93 -1.17
N THR A 106 5.23 -4.09 0.15
CA THR A 106 3.91 -4.10 0.80
C THR A 106 3.27 -2.71 0.72
N ASN A 107 4.02 -1.65 0.99
CA ASN A 107 3.55 -0.27 0.86
C ASN A 107 3.09 0.04 -0.57
N LEU A 108 3.89 -0.32 -1.58
CA LEU A 108 3.53 -0.13 -2.99
C LEU A 108 2.20 -0.83 -3.34
N ARG A 109 2.02 -2.07 -2.90
CA ARG A 109 0.78 -2.83 -3.14
C ARG A 109 -0.43 -2.19 -2.44
N ILE A 110 -0.23 -1.67 -1.24
CA ILE A 110 -1.27 -0.94 -0.51
C ILE A 110 -1.63 0.33 -1.29
N ASP A 111 -0.65 1.12 -1.73
CA ASP A 111 -0.90 2.33 -2.52
C ASP A 111 -1.66 2.02 -3.82
N GLU A 112 -1.27 0.97 -4.54
CA GLU A 112 -1.99 0.48 -5.72
C GLU A 112 -3.45 0.10 -5.40
N ALA A 113 -3.70 -0.51 -4.24
CA ALA A 113 -5.06 -0.83 -3.80
C ALA A 113 -5.91 0.42 -3.55
N TRP A 114 -5.29 1.53 -3.13
CA TRP A 114 -5.96 2.81 -2.91
C TRP A 114 -6.19 3.62 -4.19
N LEU A 115 -5.39 3.42 -5.25
CA LEU A 115 -5.48 4.18 -6.50
C LEU A 115 -6.92 4.33 -7.02
N PRO A 116 -7.74 3.27 -7.20
CA PRO A 116 -9.09 3.43 -7.72
C PRO A 116 -10.02 4.31 -6.88
N TYR A 117 -9.76 4.42 -5.57
CA TYR A 117 -10.49 5.36 -4.71
C TYR A 117 -10.03 6.79 -4.96
N TRP A 118 -8.72 7.01 -4.98
CA TRP A 118 -8.13 8.33 -5.18
C TRP A 118 -8.37 8.89 -6.59
N GLU A 119 -8.37 8.07 -7.64
CA GLU A 119 -8.76 8.47 -8.99
C GLU A 119 -10.14 9.13 -9.04
N ILE A 120 -10.97 8.81 -8.05
CA ILE A 120 -12.34 9.27 -7.99
C ILE A 120 -12.52 10.43 -7.01
N TRP A 121 -12.02 10.28 -5.78
CA TRP A 121 -12.27 11.22 -4.69
C TRP A 121 -11.08 12.15 -4.39
N GLY A 122 -9.90 11.85 -4.94
CA GLY A 122 -8.63 12.44 -4.52
C GLY A 122 -8.07 11.77 -3.25
N PRO A 123 -6.80 12.04 -2.90
CA PRO A 123 -6.18 11.61 -1.65
C PRO A 123 -6.72 12.43 -0.46
N GLY A 124 -6.46 11.94 0.75
CA GLY A 124 -6.90 12.56 2.02
C GLY A 124 -7.68 11.62 2.93
N ASP A 125 -8.18 10.50 2.38
CA ASP A 125 -8.52 9.30 3.16
C ASP A 125 -7.57 8.17 2.72
N GLY A 126 -7.11 7.35 3.67
CA GLY A 126 -6.14 6.28 3.41
C GLY A 126 -4.70 6.68 3.77
N PRO A 127 -3.70 5.89 3.33
CA PRO A 127 -2.29 6.21 3.57
C PRO A 127 -1.92 7.54 2.91
N GLU A 128 -0.89 8.20 3.46
CA GLU A 128 -0.27 9.30 2.76
C GLU A 128 0.39 8.74 1.50
N LEU A 129 0.09 9.34 0.34
CA LEU A 129 0.76 8.99 -0.89
C LEU A 129 2.25 9.22 -0.72
N LEU A 130 3.01 8.13 -0.64
CA LEU A 130 4.46 8.17 -0.70
C LEU A 130 4.84 8.50 -2.14
N LEU A 131 4.77 9.79 -2.48
CA LEU A 131 5.23 10.29 -3.78
C LEU A 131 6.68 9.91 -4.05
N ASP A 132 7.48 9.72 -3.01
CA ASP A 132 8.88 9.32 -3.11
C ASP A 132 9.05 7.86 -3.61
N SER A 133 8.08 6.96 -3.43
CA SER A 133 8.19 5.56 -3.89
C SER A 133 7.66 5.32 -5.30
N LEU A 134 6.83 6.22 -5.84
CA LEU A 134 6.28 6.16 -7.20
C LEU A 134 7.20 6.82 -8.24
N PHE A 135 8.14 7.65 -7.80
CA PHE A 135 9.12 8.35 -8.64
C PHE A 135 10.57 8.00 -8.32
N ASP A 136 10.82 6.96 -7.50
CA ASP A 136 12.12 6.31 -7.50
C ASP A 136 12.27 5.61 -8.87
N ASP A 137 12.91 6.31 -9.79
CA ASP A 137 13.04 5.97 -11.20
C ASP A 137 13.98 4.79 -11.46
N GLY A 138 14.33 4.03 -10.41
CA GLY A 138 15.10 2.80 -10.56
C GLY A 138 16.44 3.05 -11.25
N GLU A 139 17.02 4.24 -11.09
CA GLU A 139 18.42 4.49 -11.44
C GLU A 139 19.41 3.91 -10.41
N ASP A 140 18.99 2.95 -9.58
CA ASP A 140 19.92 1.91 -9.14
C ASP A 140 19.82 0.73 -10.11
N VAL A 141 20.60 0.89 -11.18
CA VAL A 141 20.98 -0.14 -12.14
C VAL A 141 21.26 -1.45 -11.41
N ILE A 142 20.31 -2.38 -11.41
CA ILE A 142 20.62 -3.78 -11.17
C ILE A 142 21.45 -4.24 -12.36
N ASP A 143 22.77 -4.17 -12.20
CA ASP A 143 23.76 -4.81 -13.06
C ASP A 143 23.54 -6.33 -12.96
N TRP A 144 22.70 -6.87 -13.85
CA TRP A 144 22.59 -8.31 -14.10
C TRP A 144 23.81 -8.78 -14.88
N GLY A 145 24.99 -8.65 -14.29
CA GLY A 145 26.27 -8.97 -14.91
C GLY A 145 26.24 -10.28 -15.69
N ALA A 146 26.51 -10.13 -17.00
CA ALA A 146 26.97 -11.08 -18.03
C ALA A 146 26.46 -12.54 -18.02
#